data_AF-A0AA92K7A0-F1
#
_entry.id   AF-A0AA92K7A0-F1
#
_cell.length_a   1.000
_cell.length_b   1.000
_cell.length_c   1.000
_cell.angle_alpha   90.00
_cell.angle_beta   90.00
_cell.angle_gamma   90.00
#
_symmetry.space_group_name_H-M   'P 1'
#
loop_
_entity.id
_entity.type
_entity.pdbx_description
1 polymer ?
#
loop_
_entity_poly.entity_id
_entity_poly.type
_entity_poly.pdbx_seq_one_letter_code
_entity_poly.pdbx_strand_id
1 'polypeptide(L)'
;MGAHELDIEPALSLFSDEAWRYYLPAFMIHDIYGRLAHEEVVFHLTVGLTDEDRNELSNPRRYGARTRWDGTVFRCSVFSVEQAKAIVEYLLFKVAEEGERGYFTPHIRQALSNYWLARAESKVE
;
A
#
# COMPACT_ATOMS: atom_id res chain seq x y z
N MET A 1 -35.19 1.81 12.18
CA MET A 1 -34.46 2.99 11.68
C MET A 1 -33.13 3.00 12.41
N GLY A 2 -32.22 2.10 11.98
CA GLY A 2 -30.87 2.00 12.55
C GLY A 2 -30.03 3.09 11.91
N ALA A 3 -29.22 3.77 12.70
CA ALA A 3 -28.29 4.76 12.19
C ALA A 3 -27.50 4.16 11.03
N HIS A 4 -27.49 4.83 9.87
CA HIS A 4 -26.40 4.70 8.91
C HIS A 4 -25.16 5.13 9.69
N GLU A 5 -24.49 4.17 10.30
CA GLU A 5 -23.12 4.30 10.75
C GLU A 5 -22.37 4.83 9.54
N LEU A 6 -21.77 6.01 9.68
CA LEU A 6 -21.26 6.80 8.58
C LEU A 6 -20.40 5.92 7.66
N ASP A 7 -20.89 5.65 6.45
CA ASP A 7 -20.19 5.03 5.31
C ASP A 7 -19.03 5.93 4.81
N ILE A 8 -18.31 6.56 5.75
CA ILE A 8 -17.10 7.31 5.49
C ILE A 8 -15.99 6.42 6.03
N GLU A 9 -15.72 5.34 5.31
CA GLU A 9 -14.43 4.68 5.45
C GLU A 9 -13.36 5.75 5.29
N PRO A 10 -12.44 5.91 6.25
CA PRO A 10 -11.41 6.92 6.14
C PRO A 10 -10.48 6.51 5.00
N ALA A 11 -10.71 7.08 3.82
CA ALA A 11 -9.99 6.63 2.65
C ALA A 11 -8.51 7.00 2.80
N LEU A 12 -7.62 6.00 2.86
CA LEU A 12 -6.15 6.19 2.89
C LEU A 12 -5.69 7.11 1.75
N SER A 13 -6.45 7.14 0.66
CA SER A 13 -6.27 8.07 -0.47
C SER A 13 -6.35 9.58 -0.14
N LEU A 14 -6.97 9.97 0.99
CA LEU A 14 -7.12 11.39 1.40
C LEU A 14 -5.94 11.92 2.20
N PHE A 15 -5.10 11.02 2.73
CA PHE A 15 -3.96 11.42 3.51
C PHE A 15 -2.83 11.95 2.63
N SER A 16 -2.11 12.95 3.15
CA SER A 16 -0.81 13.31 2.59
C SER A 16 0.18 12.16 2.77
N ASP A 17 1.26 12.19 1.99
CA ASP A 17 2.35 11.22 2.10
C ASP A 17 2.91 11.18 3.54
N GLU A 18 3.03 12.34 4.22
CA GLU A 18 3.49 12.36 5.61
C GLU A 18 2.45 11.77 6.59
N ALA A 19 1.15 12.02 6.36
CA ALA A 19 0.10 11.48 7.21
C ALA A 19 0.03 9.94 7.13
N TRP A 20 0.34 9.35 5.97
CA TRP A 20 0.46 7.90 5.81
C TRP A 20 1.41 7.29 6.84
N ARG A 21 2.56 7.93 7.08
CA ARG A 21 3.56 7.47 8.04
C ARG A 21 2.98 7.24 9.43
N TYR A 22 2.04 8.08 9.87
CA TYR A 22 1.49 8.04 11.22
C TYR A 22 0.23 7.20 11.33
N TYR A 23 -0.61 7.18 10.30
CA TYR A 23 -1.93 6.55 10.37
C TYR A 23 -1.97 5.14 9.78
N LEU A 24 -1.11 4.79 8.81
CA LEU A 24 -1.11 3.46 8.19
C LEU A 24 -1.08 2.29 9.21
N PRO A 25 -0.28 2.34 10.30
CA PRO A 25 -0.26 1.25 11.28
C PRO A 25 -1.63 0.96 11.90
N ALA A 26 -2.44 1.99 12.15
CA ALA A 26 -3.79 1.80 12.70
C ALA A 26 -4.69 1.08 11.69
N PHE A 27 -4.59 1.43 10.40
CA PHE A 27 -5.34 0.78 9.33
C PHE A 27 -4.94 -0.68 9.15
N MET A 28 -3.65 -0.99 9.15
CA MET A 28 -3.16 -2.38 9.09
C MET A 28 -3.71 -3.22 10.24
N ILE A 29 -3.73 -2.66 11.46
CA ILE A 29 -4.31 -3.34 12.63
C ILE A 29 -5.81 -3.57 12.46
N HIS A 30 -6.55 -2.55 11.99
CA HIS A 30 -7.98 -2.69 11.75
C HIS A 30 -8.29 -3.70 10.64
N ASP A 31 -7.49 -3.74 9.57
CA ASP A 31 -7.57 -4.74 8.51
C ASP A 31 -7.34 -6.16 9.04
N ILE A 32 -6.28 -6.38 9.84
CA ILE A 32 -5.99 -7.67 10.46
C ILE A 32 -7.17 -8.17 11.32
N TYR A 33 -7.89 -7.26 11.98
CA TYR A 33 -9.06 -7.60 12.78
C TYR A 33 -10.37 -7.68 11.99
N GLY A 34 -10.33 -7.56 10.65
CA GLY A 34 -11.52 -7.58 9.80
C GLY A 34 -12.49 -6.42 10.07
N ARG A 35 -11.97 -5.27 10.51
CA ARG A 35 -12.75 -4.06 10.84
C ARG A 35 -12.83 -3.05 9.69
N LEU A 36 -12.23 -3.35 8.54
CA LEU A 36 -12.37 -2.59 7.31
C LEU A 36 -13.21 -3.41 6.33
N ALA A 37 -14.12 -2.78 5.58
CA ALA A 37 -15.01 -3.50 4.67
C ALA A 37 -14.34 -3.88 3.35
N HIS A 38 -13.17 -3.29 3.05
CA HIS A 38 -12.43 -3.47 1.82
C HIS A 38 -10.93 -3.70 2.06
N GLU A 39 -10.25 -4.36 1.10
CA GLU A 39 -8.80 -4.60 1.05
C GLU A 39 -8.01 -3.30 0.75
N GLU A 40 -8.46 -2.18 1.32
CA GLU A 40 -8.03 -0.82 1.03
C GLU A 40 -6.52 -0.65 1.31
N VAL A 41 -6.06 -1.24 2.41
CA VAL A 41 -4.66 -1.20 2.84
C VAL A 41 -3.76 -1.95 1.85
N VAL A 42 -4.16 -3.16 1.43
CA VAL A 42 -3.41 -3.97 0.46
C VAL A 42 -3.34 -3.27 -0.89
N PHE A 43 -4.47 -2.76 -1.39
CA PHE A 43 -4.53 -2.00 -2.62
C PHE A 43 -3.52 -0.83 -2.60
N HIS A 44 -3.54 -0.04 -1.53
CA HIS A 44 -2.71 1.15 -1.38
C HIS A 44 -1.21 0.86 -1.22
N LEU A 45 -0.86 -0.31 -0.71
CA LEU A 45 0.53 -0.76 -0.54
C LEU A 45 1.08 -1.52 -1.76
N THR A 46 0.24 -1.92 -2.72
CA THR A 46 0.66 -2.76 -3.85
C THR A 46 0.48 -2.11 -5.21
N VAL A 47 -0.60 -1.37 -5.42
CA VAL A 47 -0.86 -0.69 -6.69
C VAL A 47 0.15 0.42 -6.93
N GLY A 48 0.74 0.43 -8.12
CA GLY A 48 1.86 1.31 -8.46
C GLY A 48 3.22 0.69 -8.22
N LEU A 49 3.30 -0.52 -7.63
CA LEU A 49 4.56 -1.25 -7.39
C LEU A 49 4.64 -2.57 -8.17
N THR A 50 3.77 -2.76 -9.18
CA THR A 50 3.83 -3.90 -10.10
C THR A 50 4.75 -3.60 -11.28
N ASP A 51 5.09 -4.63 -12.06
CA ASP A 51 5.91 -4.47 -13.27
C ASP A 51 5.19 -3.68 -14.37
N GLU A 52 3.86 -3.77 -14.43
CA GLU A 52 3.03 -2.99 -15.35
C GLU A 52 3.14 -1.48 -15.06
N ASP A 53 3.10 -1.10 -13.78
CA ASP A 53 3.11 0.29 -13.34
C ASP A 53 4.44 1.03 -13.62
N ARG A 54 5.52 0.29 -13.90
CA ARG A 54 6.85 0.86 -14.22
C ARG A 54 6.87 1.63 -15.53
N ASN A 55 5.99 1.29 -16.47
CA ASN A 55 5.98 1.88 -17.82
C ASN A 55 4.73 2.74 -18.08
N GLU A 56 3.70 2.61 -17.23
CA GLU A 56 2.47 3.38 -17.37
C GLU A 56 2.68 4.84 -16.96
N LEU A 57 2.65 5.76 -17.93
CA LEU A 57 2.73 7.19 -17.66
C LEU A 57 1.47 7.69 -16.95
N SER A 58 1.66 8.36 -15.82
CA SER A 58 0.60 9.05 -15.10
C SER A 58 0.30 10.38 -15.79
N ASN A 59 -0.83 10.47 -16.49
CA ASN A 59 -1.32 11.67 -17.20
C ASN A 59 -0.18 12.56 -17.77
N PRO A 60 0.38 12.19 -18.94
CA PRO A 60 1.57 12.84 -19.48
C PRO A 60 1.44 14.35 -19.67
N ARG A 61 0.21 14.84 -19.90
CA ARG A 61 -0.07 16.27 -20.09
C ARG A 61 0.13 17.08 -18.81
N ARG A 62 -0.03 16.45 -17.65
CA ARG A 62 0.07 17.10 -16.34
C ARG A 62 1.39 16.82 -15.64
N TYR A 63 1.92 15.60 -15.77
CA TYR A 63 3.08 15.15 -15.00
C TYR A 63 4.30 14.76 -15.87
N GLY A 64 4.24 15.01 -17.18
CA GLY A 64 5.34 14.73 -18.10
C GLY A 64 5.64 13.24 -18.20
N ALA A 65 6.90 12.85 -17.98
CA ALA A 65 7.35 11.46 -18.05
C ALA A 65 7.14 10.66 -16.75
N ARG A 66 6.42 11.22 -15.75
CA ARG A 66 6.20 10.54 -14.47
C ARG A 66 5.32 9.30 -14.67
N THR A 67 5.81 8.15 -14.23
CA THR A 67 5.07 6.89 -14.23
C THR A 67 4.23 6.75 -12.96
N ARG A 68 3.27 5.81 -12.96
CA ARG A 68 2.55 5.46 -11.72
C ARG A 68 3.51 4.93 -10.65
N TRP A 69 4.54 4.20 -11.08
CA TRP A 69 5.66 3.78 -10.23
C TRP A 69 6.34 4.96 -9.52
N ASP A 70 6.73 6.01 -10.25
CA ASP A 70 7.38 7.19 -9.66
C ASP A 70 6.48 7.93 -8.65
N GLY A 71 5.17 7.92 -8.90
CA GLY A 71 4.18 8.43 -7.95
C GLY A 71 4.21 7.64 -6.64
N THR A 72 4.17 6.33 -6.75
CA THR A 72 3.99 5.41 -5.63
C THR A 72 5.26 5.26 -4.80
N VAL A 73 6.43 5.14 -5.44
CA VAL A 73 7.73 5.12 -4.75
C VAL A 73 7.93 6.40 -3.94
N PHE A 74 7.55 7.55 -4.49
CA PHE A 74 7.63 8.83 -3.76
C PHE A 74 6.74 8.81 -2.51
N ARG A 75 5.46 8.44 -2.64
CA ARG A 75 4.53 8.33 -1.49
C ARG A 75 5.05 7.36 -0.42
N CYS A 76 5.53 6.19 -0.83
CA CYS A 76 6.01 5.17 0.10
C CYS A 76 7.40 5.48 0.69
N SER A 77 8.13 6.47 0.15
CA SER A 77 9.48 6.81 0.64
C SER A 77 9.50 7.39 2.06
N VAL A 78 8.35 7.91 2.54
CA VAL A 78 8.19 8.50 3.88
C VAL A 78 8.28 7.49 5.03
N PHE A 79 8.14 6.19 4.75
CA PHE A 79 8.21 5.16 5.78
C PHE A 79 9.65 4.88 6.19
N SER A 80 9.90 4.79 7.51
CA SER A 80 11.19 4.33 8.03
C SER A 80 11.42 2.86 7.70
N VAL A 81 12.65 2.40 7.93
CA VAL A 81 13.04 1.00 7.73
C VAL A 81 12.21 0.06 8.60
N GLU A 82 11.94 0.42 9.86
CA GLU A 82 11.11 -0.34 10.80
C GLU A 82 9.66 -0.40 10.32
N GLN A 83 9.14 0.70 9.79
CA GLN A 83 7.78 0.74 9.24
C GLN A 83 7.68 -0.12 7.97
N ALA A 84 8.71 -0.08 7.11
CA ALA A 84 8.78 -0.95 5.94
C ALA A 84 8.82 -2.44 6.33
N LYS A 85 9.55 -2.81 7.39
CA LYS A 85 9.53 -4.18 7.94
C LYS A 85 8.13 -4.59 8.39
N ALA A 86 7.43 -3.71 9.12
CA ALA A 86 6.05 -3.99 9.54
C ALA A 86 5.10 -4.15 8.34
N ILE A 87 5.28 -3.34 7.29
CA ILE A 87 4.53 -3.45 6.03
C ILE A 87 4.82 -4.80 5.34
N VAL A 88 6.08 -5.23 5.28
CA VAL A 88 6.45 -6.54 4.71
C VAL A 88 5.75 -7.68 5.46
N GLU A 89 5.82 -7.69 6.79
CA GLU A 89 5.17 -8.74 7.60
C GLU A 89 3.64 -8.76 7.41
N TYR A 90 3.02 -7.59 7.36
CA TYR A 90 1.59 -7.46 7.06
C TYR A 90 1.25 -8.02 5.68
N LEU A 91 1.99 -7.66 4.64
CA LEU A 91 1.75 -8.15 3.28
C LEU A 91 1.94 -9.67 3.17
N LEU A 92 2.94 -10.23 3.86
CA LEU A 92 3.13 -11.69 3.95
C LEU A 92 1.98 -12.38 4.68
N PHE A 93 1.46 -11.77 5.75
CA PHE A 93 0.25 -12.23 6.44
C PHE A 93 -0.95 -12.25 5.47
N LYS A 94 -1.17 -11.20 4.67
CA LYS A 94 -2.26 -11.15 3.69
C LYS A 94 -2.15 -12.22 2.61
N VAL A 95 -0.93 -12.52 2.12
CA VAL A 95 -0.70 -13.65 1.20
C VAL A 95 -1.07 -14.98 1.85
N ALA A 96 -0.72 -15.19 3.13
CA ALA A 96 -1.08 -16.40 3.85
C ALA A 96 -2.59 -16.52 4.10
N GLU A 97 -3.27 -15.40 4.33
CA GLU A 97 -4.73 -15.33 4.54
C GLU A 97 -5.52 -15.59 3.24
N GLU A 98 -5.19 -14.91 2.14
CA GLU A 98 -5.89 -15.05 0.86
C GLU A 98 -5.51 -16.36 0.12
N GLY A 99 -4.32 -16.88 0.37
CA GLY A 99 -3.77 -18.06 -0.29
C GLY A 99 -3.29 -17.82 -1.73
N GLU A 100 -2.78 -18.87 -2.38
CA GLU A 100 -2.12 -18.77 -3.71
C GLU A 100 -3.03 -18.30 -4.85
N ARG A 101 -4.35 -18.46 -4.69
CA ARG A 101 -5.36 -18.01 -5.67
C ARG A 101 -6.06 -16.73 -5.23
N GLY A 102 -5.54 -16.07 -4.19
CA GLY A 102 -5.99 -14.77 -3.74
C GLY A 102 -5.94 -13.73 -4.85
N TYR A 103 -6.89 -12.79 -4.83
CA TYR A 103 -6.97 -11.75 -5.85
C TYR A 103 -5.76 -10.81 -5.78
N PHE A 104 -5.35 -10.41 -4.57
CA PHE A 104 -4.20 -9.54 -4.39
C PHE A 104 -2.87 -10.28 -4.27
N THR A 105 -2.87 -11.60 -4.00
CA THR A 105 -1.63 -12.40 -3.89
C THR A 105 -0.58 -12.11 -4.97
N PRO A 106 -0.89 -12.06 -6.29
CA PRO A 106 0.08 -11.70 -7.32
C PRO A 106 0.64 -10.27 -7.18
N HIS A 107 -0.22 -9.31 -6.85
CA HIS A 107 0.14 -7.90 -6.66
C HIS A 107 1.04 -7.74 -5.44
N ILE A 108 0.71 -8.42 -4.34
CA ILE A 108 1.51 -8.42 -3.11
C ILE A 108 2.90 -8.98 -3.39
N ARG A 109 3.01 -10.13 -4.07
CA ARG A 109 4.30 -10.74 -4.40
C ARG A 109 5.17 -9.81 -5.25
N GLN A 110 4.59 -9.16 -6.26
CA GLN A 110 5.32 -8.18 -7.07
C GLN A 110 5.77 -6.98 -6.24
N ALA A 111 4.88 -6.35 -5.46
CA ALA A 111 5.22 -5.19 -4.64
C ALA A 111 6.32 -5.50 -3.60
N LEU A 112 6.25 -6.69 -2.97
CA LEU A 112 7.29 -7.19 -2.07
C LEU A 112 8.65 -7.29 -2.77
N SER A 113 8.70 -7.98 -3.91
CA SER A 113 9.93 -8.18 -4.68
C SER A 113 10.48 -6.88 -5.27
N ASN A 114 9.59 -5.99 -5.71
CA ASN A 114 9.95 -4.80 -6.47
C ASN A 114 10.41 -3.65 -5.59
N TYR A 115 9.92 -3.55 -4.35
CA TYR A 115 10.14 -2.38 -3.51
C TYR A 115 10.28 -2.70 -2.02
N TRP A 116 9.28 -3.35 -1.41
CA TRP A 116 9.19 -3.39 0.05
C TRP A 116 10.31 -4.17 0.73
N LEU A 117 10.72 -5.32 0.17
CA LEU A 117 11.82 -6.11 0.74
C LEU A 117 13.13 -5.31 0.74
N ALA A 118 13.45 -4.65 -0.39
CA ALA A 118 14.62 -3.80 -0.48
C ALA A 118 14.54 -2.58 0.47
N ARG A 119 13.35 -1.98 0.62
CA ARG A 119 13.15 -0.85 1.55
C ARG A 119 13.33 -1.27 3.00
N ALA A 120 12.86 -2.45 3.39
CA ALA A 120 13.00 -3.01 4.74
C ALA A 120 14.45 -3.36 5.13
N GLU A 121 15.34 -3.49 4.14
CA GLU A 121 16.78 -3.75 4.34
C GLU A 121 17.66 -2.51 4.15
N SER A 122 17.07 -1.37 3.75
CA SER A 122 17.80 -0.13 3.51
C SER A 122 18.55 0.30 4.77
N LYS A 123 19.85 0.61 4.63
CA LYS A 123 20.67 1.16 5.72
C LYS A 123 20.62 2.69 5.81
N VAL A 124 19.87 3.33 4.92
CA VAL A 124 19.72 4.78 4.84
C VAL A 124 18.25 5.11 5.12
N GLU A 125 18.04 5.96 6.14
CA GLU A 125 16.74 6.57 6.45
C GLU A 125 16.38 7.64 5.43
#